data_AF-A0A7Y6UBN1-F1
#
_entry.id   AF-A0A7Y6UBN1-F1
#
_cell.length_a   1.000
_cell.length_b   1.000
_cell.length_c   1.000
_cell.angle_alpha   90.00
_cell.angle_beta   90.00
_cell.angle_gamma   90.00
#
_symmetry.space_group_name_H-M   'P 1'
#
loop_
_entity.id
_entity.type
_entity.pdbx_description
1 polymer ?
#
loop_
_entity_poly.entity_id
_entity_poly.type
_entity_poly.pdbx_seq_one_letter_code
_entity_poly.pdbx_strand_id
1 'polypeptide(L)'
;SLVKIMQGHYQKQKEALEKQETRIQLLEEKTKELEFLNAMLSDRLTLAQRKRFGASSEKYADGYTQLDLFNEAEQEADPNAPEPDLEEVHPSSYKRKKRSGKKEEDLSSFETTEVIEYKLTGADRYCPDCNTKY
;
A
#
# COMPACT_ATOMS: atom_id res chain seq x y z
N SER A 1 -47.97 -38.12 -49.24
CA SER A 1 -46.62 -38.70 -49.39
C SER A 1 -45.86 -38.47 -48.09
N LEU A 2 -45.31 -39.54 -47.51
CA LEU A 2 -44.53 -39.53 -46.25
C LEU A 2 -43.42 -38.46 -46.23
N VAL A 3 -42.83 -38.17 -47.40
CA VAL A 3 -41.79 -37.16 -47.59
C VAL A 3 -42.24 -35.77 -47.12
N LYS A 4 -43.49 -35.37 -47.41
CA LYS A 4 -44.02 -34.06 -46.98
C LYS A 4 -44.17 -33.96 -45.47
N ILE A 5 -44.51 -35.07 -44.80
CA ILE A 5 -44.65 -35.11 -43.34
C ILE A 5 -43.28 -34.98 -42.68
N MET A 6 -42.26 -35.69 -43.20
CA MET A 6 -40.90 -35.59 -42.69
C MET A 6 -40.30 -34.19 -42.89
N GLN A 7 -40.53 -33.56 -44.05
CA GLN A 7 -40.12 -32.17 -44.29
C GLN A 7 -40.77 -31.20 -43.30
N GLY A 8 -42.07 -31.36 -43.03
CA GLY A 8 -42.77 -30.53 -42.04
C GLY A 8 -42.24 -30.71 -40.62
N HIS A 9 -41.89 -31.94 -40.23
CA HIS A 9 -41.24 -32.20 -38.93
C HIS A 9 -39.85 -31.57 -38.84
N TYR A 10 -39.04 -31.68 -39.89
CA TYR A 10 -37.71 -31.07 -39.95
C TYR A 10 -37.78 -29.54 -39.85
N GLN A 11 -38.72 -28.92 -40.57
CA GLN A 11 -38.90 -27.47 -40.52
C GLN A 11 -39.30 -26.99 -39.12
N LYS A 12 -40.24 -27.69 -38.46
CA LYS A 12 -40.63 -27.39 -37.07
C LYS A 12 -39.46 -27.55 -36.09
N GLN A 13 -38.62 -28.58 -36.28
CA GLN A 13 -37.46 -28.79 -35.43
C GLN A 13 -36.43 -27.66 -35.61
N LYS A 14 -36.21 -27.21 -36.85
CA LYS A 14 -35.33 -26.09 -37.17
C LYS A 14 -35.83 -24.77 -36.55
N GLU A 15 -37.11 -24.46 -36.69
CA GLU A 15 -37.72 -23.27 -36.08
C GLU A 15 -37.66 -23.30 -34.54
N ALA A 16 -37.81 -24.48 -33.93
CA ALA A 16 -37.67 -24.63 -32.49
C ALA A 16 -36.23 -24.39 -32.01
N LEU A 17 -35.25 -24.85 -32.79
CA LEU A 17 -33.83 -24.64 -32.51
C LEU A 17 -33.47 -23.15 -32.60
N GLU A 18 -33.86 -22.47 -33.68
CA GLU A 18 -33.62 -21.03 -33.85
C GLU A 18 -34.25 -20.19 -32.72
N LYS A 19 -35.46 -20.57 -32.26
CA LYS A 19 -36.10 -19.94 -31.09
C LYS A 19 -35.35 -20.19 -29.78
N GLN A 20 -34.73 -21.36 -29.62
CA GLN A 20 -33.91 -21.65 -28.45
C GLN A 20 -32.60 -20.87 -28.49
N GLU A 21 -31.92 -20.81 -29.64
CA GLU A 21 -30.68 -20.06 -29.81
C GLU A 21 -30.86 -18.56 -29.53
N THR A 22 -31.90 -17.96 -30.10
CA THR A 22 -32.24 -16.54 -29.83
C THR A 22 -32.55 -16.29 -28.35
N ARG A 23 -33.25 -17.23 -27.69
CA ARG A 23 -33.51 -17.13 -26.26
C ARG A 23 -32.23 -17.24 -25.43
N ILE A 24 -31.31 -18.14 -25.80
CA ILE A 24 -30.03 -18.29 -25.11
C ILE A 24 -29.21 -17.00 -25.24
N GLN A 25 -29.08 -16.46 -26.45
CA GLN A 25 -28.37 -15.20 -26.69
C GLN A 25 -28.92 -14.05 -25.84
N LEU A 26 -30.25 -13.89 -25.81
CA LEU A 26 -30.89 -12.83 -25.02
C LEU A 26 -30.70 -13.03 -23.51
N LEU A 27 -30.65 -14.27 -23.03
CA LEU A 27 -30.35 -14.58 -21.64
C LEU A 27 -28.89 -14.29 -21.31
N GLU A 28 -27.96 -14.63 -22.19
CA GLU A 28 -26.52 -14.36 -22.02
C GLU A 28 -26.21 -12.85 -21.98
N GLU A 29 -26.88 -12.07 -22.82
CA GLU A 29 -26.78 -10.60 -22.78
C GLU A 29 -27.29 -10.07 -21.44
N LYS A 30 -28.47 -10.53 -21.02
CA LYS A 30 -29.05 -10.13 -19.74
C LYS A 30 -28.20 -10.54 -18.54
N THR A 31 -27.53 -11.70 -18.57
CA THR A 31 -26.61 -12.09 -17.49
C THR A 31 -25.41 -11.16 -17.44
N LYS A 32 -24.83 -10.80 -18.58
CA LYS A 32 -23.70 -9.85 -18.62
C LYS A 32 -24.09 -8.48 -18.09
N GLU A 33 -25.27 -7.98 -18.46
CA GLU A 33 -25.81 -6.72 -17.93
C GLU A 33 -25.99 -6.76 -16.41
N LEU A 34 -26.56 -7.85 -15.89
CA LEU A 34 -26.76 -8.02 -14.45
C LEU A 34 -25.43 -8.12 -13.69
N GLU A 35 -24.46 -8.85 -14.22
CA GLU A 35 -23.11 -8.93 -13.64
C GLU A 35 -22.43 -7.57 -13.59
N PHE A 36 -22.51 -6.80 -14.69
CA PHE A 36 -21.99 -5.45 -14.75
C PHE A 36 -22.65 -4.52 -13.72
N LEU A 37 -23.98 -4.55 -13.61
CA LEU A 37 -24.70 -3.75 -12.62
C LEU A 37 -24.35 -4.15 -11.20
N ASN A 38 -24.17 -5.44 -10.93
CA ASN A 38 -23.79 -5.94 -9.62
C ASN A 38 -22.38 -5.47 -9.21
N ALA A 39 -21.42 -5.50 -10.14
CA ALA A 39 -20.09 -4.96 -9.92
C ALA A 39 -20.13 -3.45 -9.59
N MET A 40 -20.86 -2.66 -10.38
CA MET A 40 -21.05 -1.22 -10.15
C MET A 40 -21.69 -0.91 -8.79
N LEU A 41 -22.72 -1.67 -8.40
CA LEU A 41 -23.38 -1.50 -7.11
C LEU A 41 -22.45 -1.87 -5.94
N SER A 42 -21.66 -2.93 -6.10
CA SER A 42 -20.66 -3.35 -5.12
C SER A 42 -19.59 -2.27 -4.93
N ASP A 43 -19.06 -1.69 -6.01
CA ASP A 43 -18.10 -0.58 -5.95
C ASP A 43 -18.68 0.64 -5.24
N ARG A 44 -19.92 1.03 -5.59
CA ARG A 44 -20.60 2.14 -4.92
C ARG A 44 -20.79 1.89 -3.42
N LEU A 45 -21.10 0.66 -3.05
CA LEU A 45 -21.29 0.26 -1.65
C LEU A 45 -19.97 0.34 -0.88
N THR A 46 -18.87 -0.17 -1.44
CA THR A 46 -17.54 -0.08 -0.79
C THR A 46 -17.11 1.38 -0.60
N LEU A 47 -17.34 2.24 -1.60
CA LEU A 47 -17.07 3.67 -1.49
C LEU A 47 -17.92 4.33 -0.41
N ALA A 48 -19.21 4.01 -0.32
CA ALA A 48 -20.10 4.54 0.71
C ALA A 48 -19.68 4.09 2.11
N GLN A 49 -19.27 2.82 2.27
CA GLN A 49 -18.75 2.29 3.53
C GLN A 49 -17.45 2.99 3.93
N ARG A 50 -16.50 3.18 3.00
CA ARG A 50 -15.25 3.92 3.26
C ARG A 50 -15.53 5.36 3.68
N LYS A 51 -16.46 6.05 3.02
CA LYS A 51 -16.83 7.42 3.42
C LYS A 51 -17.47 7.48 4.80
N ARG A 52 -18.35 6.52 5.12
CA ARG A 52 -19.05 6.50 6.41
C ARG A 52 -18.14 6.08 7.55
N PHE A 53 -17.30 5.07 7.33
CA PHE A 53 -16.55 4.40 8.39
C PHE A 53 -15.05 4.66 8.37
N GLY A 54 -14.45 5.05 7.24
CA GLY A 54 -13.03 5.37 7.15
C GLY A 54 -12.66 6.60 8.00
N ALA A 55 -13.46 7.66 7.91
CA ALA A 55 -13.26 8.84 8.76
C ALA A 55 -13.57 8.55 10.25
N SER A 56 -14.37 7.53 10.57
CA SER A 56 -14.63 7.15 11.96
C SER A 56 -13.57 6.22 12.55
N SER A 57 -12.78 5.49 11.72
CA SER A 57 -11.69 4.65 12.22
C SER A 57 -10.42 5.44 12.56
N GLU A 58 -10.25 6.63 12.00
CA GLU A 58 -9.09 7.50 12.26
C GLU A 58 -9.31 8.46 13.43
N LYS A 59 -10.57 8.66 13.85
CA LYS A 59 -10.88 9.49 15.01
C LYS A 59 -10.70 8.69 16.28
N TYR A 60 -9.63 8.98 17.01
CA TYR A 60 -9.59 8.77 18.46
C TYR A 60 -10.86 9.39 19.07
N ALA A 61 -11.44 8.77 20.09
CA ALA A 61 -12.63 9.31 20.75
C ALA A 61 -12.39 10.80 21.08
N ASP A 62 -13.38 11.67 20.80
CA ASP A 62 -13.24 13.10 21.08
C ASP A 62 -12.82 13.30 22.55
N GLY A 63 -11.64 13.91 22.75
CA GLY A 63 -11.01 14.09 24.06
C GLY A 63 -9.87 13.11 24.38
N TYR A 64 -9.57 12.14 23.52
CA TYR A 64 -8.39 11.27 23.67
C TYR A 64 -7.19 11.90 22.96
N THR A 65 -6.57 12.88 23.60
CA THR A 65 -5.21 13.31 23.22
C THR A 65 -4.23 12.22 23.63
N GLN A 66 -3.35 11.80 22.73
CA GLN A 66 -2.25 10.90 23.09
C GLN A 66 -1.47 11.55 24.24
N LEU A 67 -1.47 10.91 25.41
CA LEU A 67 -0.69 11.37 26.54
C LEU A 67 0.79 11.25 26.18
N ASP A 68 1.54 12.32 26.37
CA ASP A 68 2.95 12.41 26.01
C ASP A 68 3.84 11.75 27.08
N LEU A 69 3.55 10.49 27.38
CA LEU A 69 4.13 9.73 28.51
C LEU A 69 5.63 9.48 28.39
N PHE A 70 6.20 9.68 27.21
CA PHE A 70 7.61 9.39 26.90
C PHE A 70 8.39 10.64 26.50
N ASN A 71 7.79 11.82 26.59
CA ASN A 71 8.41 13.08 26.15
C ASN A 71 9.11 13.86 27.28
N GLU A 72 9.18 13.27 28.48
CA GLU A 72 9.78 13.89 29.67
C GLU A 72 11.24 14.32 29.42
N ALA A 73 12.05 13.45 28.82
CA ALA A 73 13.47 13.75 28.58
C ALA A 73 13.71 14.91 27.60
N GLU A 74 12.90 15.07 26.57
CA GLU A 74 13.03 16.18 25.60
C GLU A 74 12.43 17.46 26.18
N GLN A 75 11.34 17.37 26.94
CA GLN A 75 10.71 18.51 27.61
C GLN A 75 11.60 19.10 28.71
N GLU A 76 12.33 18.25 29.44
CA GLU A 76 13.21 18.66 30.53
C GLU A 76 14.66 18.91 30.10
N ALA A 77 15.00 18.64 28.83
CA ALA A 77 16.34 18.89 28.31
C ALA A 77 16.65 20.39 28.23
N ASP A 78 17.69 20.82 28.95
CA ASP A 78 18.30 22.15 28.77
C ASP A 78 19.37 22.07 27.66
N PRO A 79 19.20 22.78 26.53
CA PRO A 79 20.15 22.74 25.41
C PRO A 79 21.52 23.35 25.76
N ASN A 80 21.63 24.10 26.86
CA ASN A 80 22.88 24.71 27.31
C ASN A 80 23.52 23.93 28.48
N ALA A 81 22.90 22.84 28.94
CA ALA A 81 23.49 22.01 29.97
C ALA A 81 24.74 21.29 29.43
N PRO A 82 25.84 21.24 30.19
CA PRO A 82 27.01 20.46 29.80
C PRO A 82 26.66 18.97 29.77
N GLU A 83 27.20 18.25 28.78
CA GLU A 83 27.04 16.79 28.70
C GLU A 83 27.57 16.14 30.00
N PRO A 84 26.81 15.20 30.60
CA PRO A 84 27.25 14.54 31.81
C PRO A 84 28.48 13.65 31.55
N ASP A 85 29.44 13.67 32.46
CA ASP A 85 30.59 12.77 32.40
C ASP A 85 30.14 11.31 32.52
N LEU A 86 30.46 10.51 31.50
CA LEU A 86 30.15 9.08 31.48
C LEU A 86 31.14 8.33 32.39
N GLU A 87 30.68 7.90 33.56
CA GLU A 87 31.44 6.97 34.40
C GLU A 87 31.33 5.53 33.89
N GLU A 88 32.46 4.92 33.48
CA GLU A 88 32.52 3.49 33.22
C GLU A 88 32.38 2.72 34.56
N VAL A 89 31.16 2.27 34.89
CA VAL A 89 30.80 1.58 36.15
C VAL A 89 31.61 0.29 36.42
N HIS A 90 32.33 -0.26 35.43
CA HIS A 90 33.07 -1.51 35.59
C HIS A 90 34.58 -1.35 35.34
N PRO A 91 35.45 -1.65 36.32
CA PRO A 91 36.92 -1.57 36.16
C PRO A 91 37.50 -2.54 35.12
N SER A 92 36.73 -3.55 34.70
CA SER A 92 37.09 -4.50 33.66
C SER A 92 36.14 -4.41 32.48
N SER A 93 36.10 -3.26 31.81
CA SER A 93 35.58 -3.25 30.45
C SER A 93 36.53 -4.11 29.60
N TYR A 94 36.16 -5.38 29.36
CA TYR A 94 36.73 -6.13 28.25
C TYR A 94 36.33 -5.37 26.98
N LYS A 95 37.14 -4.37 26.60
CA LYS A 95 36.99 -3.63 25.36
C LYS A 95 37.34 -4.60 24.25
N ARG A 96 36.32 -5.34 23.78
CA ARG A 96 36.46 -6.28 22.67
C ARG A 96 36.95 -5.48 21.47
N LYS A 97 38.22 -5.68 21.09
CA LYS A 97 38.76 -5.09 19.86
C LYS A 97 37.90 -5.57 18.70
N LYS A 98 37.25 -4.66 17.99
CA LYS A 98 36.56 -5.02 16.76
C LYS A 98 37.61 -5.56 15.79
N ARG A 99 37.37 -6.76 15.25
CA ARG A 99 38.22 -7.32 14.19
C ARG A 99 38.05 -6.43 12.96
N SER A 100 39.15 -5.87 12.45
CA SER A 100 39.14 -5.14 11.18
C SER A 100 38.64 -6.05 10.06
N GLY A 101 37.78 -5.54 9.19
CA GLY A 101 37.24 -6.29 8.05
C GLY A 101 35.96 -7.10 8.33
N LYS A 102 35.55 -7.31 9.59
CA LYS A 102 34.31 -8.06 9.88
C LYS A 102 33.07 -7.42 9.23
N LYS A 103 32.99 -6.08 9.24
CA LYS A 103 31.88 -5.35 8.63
C LYS A 103 31.81 -5.58 7.11
N GLU A 104 32.96 -5.64 6.44
CA GLU A 104 33.03 -5.90 4.98
C GLU A 104 32.70 -7.36 4.66
N GLU A 105 33.17 -8.30 5.49
CA GLU A 105 32.83 -9.73 5.40
C GLU A 105 31.31 -9.96 5.57
N ASP A 106 30.71 -9.38 6.61
CA ASP A 106 29.26 -9.46 6.88
C ASP A 106 28.42 -8.82 5.75
N LEU A 107 28.96 -7.81 5.05
CA LEU A 107 28.27 -7.09 3.97
C LEU A 107 28.55 -7.67 2.57
N SER A 108 29.55 -8.53 2.41
CA SER A 108 29.96 -9.12 1.12
C SER A 108 28.91 -10.05 0.50
N SER A 109 28.01 -10.59 1.32
CA SER A 109 26.90 -11.44 0.90
C SER A 109 25.71 -10.65 0.34
N PHE A 110 25.68 -9.34 0.57
CA PHE A 110 24.64 -8.46 0.07
C PHE A 110 25.11 -7.80 -1.22
N GLU A 111 24.27 -7.84 -2.25
CA GLU A 111 24.52 -7.12 -3.50
C GLU A 111 24.54 -5.61 -3.19
N THR A 112 25.72 -4.99 -3.28
CA THR A 112 25.84 -3.53 -3.16
C THR A 112 25.44 -2.95 -4.51
N THR A 113 24.14 -2.80 -4.72
CA THR A 113 23.62 -2.52 -6.06
C THR A 113 24.03 -1.13 -6.54
N GLU A 114 23.96 -0.08 -5.71
CA GLU A 114 24.27 1.28 -6.14
C GLU A 114 24.74 2.17 -4.98
N VAL A 115 25.94 2.77 -5.09
CA VAL A 115 26.36 3.89 -4.24
C VAL A 115 26.12 5.17 -5.03
N ILE A 116 25.05 5.89 -4.70
CA ILE A 116 24.72 7.15 -5.37
C ILE A 116 25.23 8.32 -4.52
N GLU A 117 26.32 8.95 -4.97
CA GLU A 117 26.83 10.18 -4.36
C GLU A 117 26.10 11.40 -4.91
N TYR A 118 25.23 12.01 -4.10
CA TYR A 118 24.63 13.30 -4.43
C TYR A 118 25.47 14.44 -3.84
N LYS A 119 26.04 15.27 -4.72
CA LYS A 119 26.76 16.50 -4.34
C LYS A 119 25.87 17.70 -4.64
N LEU A 120 25.63 18.55 -3.64
CA LEU A 120 24.98 19.84 -3.86
C LEU A 120 25.86 20.68 -4.81
N THR A 121 25.26 21.30 -5.83
CA THR A 121 25.96 22.16 -6.79
C THR A 121 25.26 23.51 -6.93
N GLY A 122 26.02 24.56 -7.25
CA GLY A 122 25.45 25.88 -7.52
C GLY A 122 24.69 26.50 -6.34
N ALA A 123 23.45 26.92 -6.60
CA ALA A 123 22.57 27.60 -5.65
C ALA A 123 22.13 26.69 -4.48
N ASP A 124 22.09 25.38 -4.70
CA ASP A 124 21.68 24.40 -3.68
C ASP A 124 22.69 24.27 -2.51
N ARG A 125 23.86 24.90 -2.64
CA ARG A 125 24.86 24.99 -1.55
C ARG A 125 24.55 26.11 -0.56
N TYR A 126 23.55 26.93 -0.81
CA TYR A 126 23.26 28.10 0.01
C TYR A 126 21.88 27.95 0.66
N CYS A 127 21.81 28.25 1.94
CA CYS A 127 20.56 28.23 2.69
C CYS A 127 19.59 29.28 2.12
N PRO A 128 18.34 28.92 1.75
CA PRO A 128 17.40 29.88 1.17
C PRO A 128 16.99 31.01 2.13
N ASP A 129 17.08 30.78 3.45
CA ASP A 129 16.61 31.75 4.46
C ASP A 129 17.69 32.76 4.89
N CYS A 130 18.96 32.33 4.94
CA CYS A 130 20.06 33.17 5.44
C CYS A 130 21.25 33.28 4.49
N ASN A 131 21.18 32.65 3.31
CA ASN A 131 22.18 32.68 2.24
C ASN A 131 23.60 32.26 2.69
N THR A 132 23.70 31.54 3.81
CA THR A 132 24.95 30.94 4.29
C THR A 132 25.21 29.64 3.53
N LYS A 133 26.48 29.38 3.26
CA LYS A 133 26.88 28.17 2.53
C LYS A 133 26.87 26.96 3.49
N TYR A 134 26.23 25.87 3.08
CA TYR A 134 26.30 24.56 3.74
C TYR A 134 27.71 23.96 3.66
#